data_AF-A0A2H0S1Q4-F1
#
_entry.id   AF-A0A2H0S1Q4-F1
#
_cell.length_a   1.000
_cell.length_b   1.000
_cell.length_c   1.000
_cell.angle_alpha   90.00
_cell.angle_beta   90.00
_cell.angle_gamma   90.00
#
_symmetry.space_group_name_H-M   'P 1'
#
loop_
_entity.id
_entity.type
_entity.pdbx_description
1 polymer ?
#
loop_
_entity_poly.entity_id
_entity_poly.type
_entity_poly.pdbx_seq_one_letter_code
_entity_poly.pdbx_strand_id
1 'polypeptide(L)'
;MIEQFLNVVWGPTGIFALVITLLVLFALFALILLASFAKESAKPQDIGEAIYCYFAQSIGIILMSIGGLPTIYSVLTRVPLSSLTYSALLFMFAIGGLVFLWHDHITHHLPQAAKSVPHTVYLFTWKFIGFLLFLLTAISFILNILLDGSLSMGSFLVHLIVAIYGLLLWWSAREFSPATPPFFQHHTSMRLATLTPSKPEKMTKSKRSSRRRK
;
A
#
# COMPACT_ATOMS: atom_id res chain seq x y z
N MET A 1 -14.09 -20.12 27.80
CA MET A 1 -13.70 -19.00 26.90
C MET A 1 -13.01 -19.51 25.63
N ILE A 2 -11.96 -20.33 25.72
CA ILE A 2 -11.28 -20.94 24.55
C ILE A 2 -12.21 -21.86 23.74
N GLU A 3 -13.01 -22.70 24.40
CA GLU A 3 -14.03 -23.56 23.76
C GLU A 3 -15.11 -22.75 22.99
N GLN A 4 -15.52 -21.60 23.50
CA GLN A 4 -16.46 -20.70 22.81
C GLN A 4 -15.79 -20.01 21.62
N PHE A 5 -14.54 -19.56 21.78
CA PHE A 5 -13.76 -18.99 20.68
C PHE A 5 -13.54 -20.01 19.56
N LEU A 6 -13.16 -21.24 19.90
CA LEU A 6 -12.97 -22.33 18.94
C LEU A 6 -14.29 -22.70 18.24
N ASN A 7 -15.41 -22.76 18.96
CA ASN A 7 -16.71 -23.01 18.33
C ASN A 7 -17.20 -21.84 17.46
N VAL A 8 -16.82 -20.60 17.75
CA VAL A 8 -17.15 -19.45 16.90
C VAL A 8 -16.27 -19.40 15.65
N VAL A 9 -14.98 -19.73 15.77
CA VAL A 9 -14.01 -19.69 14.66
C VAL A 9 -14.09 -20.92 13.76
N TRP A 10 -14.21 -22.11 14.36
CA TRP A 10 -14.27 -23.39 13.65
C TRP A 10 -15.69 -23.96 13.53
N GLY A 11 -16.68 -23.27 14.08
CA GLY A 11 -18.08 -23.58 13.81
C GLY A 11 -18.49 -23.21 12.38
N PRO A 12 -19.68 -23.64 11.93
CA PRO A 12 -20.15 -23.39 10.57
C PRO A 12 -20.15 -21.91 10.20
N THR A 13 -20.51 -21.03 11.13
CA THR A 13 -20.50 -19.57 10.96
C THR A 13 -19.08 -19.01 10.80
N GLY A 14 -18.13 -19.49 11.60
CA GLY A 14 -16.71 -19.09 11.52
C GLY A 14 -16.05 -19.54 10.22
N ILE A 15 -16.29 -20.79 9.81
CA ILE A 15 -15.79 -21.32 8.54
C ILE A 15 -16.40 -20.54 7.37
N PHE A 16 -17.70 -20.26 7.39
CA PHE A 16 -18.36 -19.50 6.33
C PHE A 16 -17.85 -18.05 6.27
N ALA A 17 -17.65 -17.41 7.41
CA ALA A 17 -17.05 -16.08 7.49
C ALA A 17 -15.62 -16.09 6.95
N LEU A 18 -14.80 -17.06 7.34
CA LEU A 18 -13.42 -17.21 6.87
C LEU A 18 -13.36 -17.41 5.35
N VAL A 19 -14.18 -18.29 4.80
CA VAL A 19 -14.26 -18.54 3.34
C VAL A 19 -14.70 -17.28 2.61
N ILE A 20 -15.72 -16.56 3.10
CA ILE A 20 -16.15 -15.28 2.51
C ILE A 20 -15.03 -14.25 2.57
N THR A 21 -14.36 -14.11 3.72
CA THR A 21 -13.24 -13.17 3.87
C THR A 21 -12.11 -13.50 2.90
N LEU A 22 -11.74 -14.78 2.73
CA LEU A 22 -10.73 -15.20 1.76
C LEU A 22 -11.18 -14.95 0.31
N LEU A 23 -12.45 -15.20 -0.01
CA LEU A 23 -12.99 -14.99 -1.35
C LEU A 23 -13.07 -13.51 -1.71
N VAL A 24 -13.44 -12.64 -0.75
CA VAL A 24 -13.40 -11.18 -0.90
C VAL A 24 -11.96 -10.70 -1.06
N LEU A 25 -11.01 -11.20 -0.26
CA LEU A 25 -9.60 -10.86 -0.40
C LEU A 25 -9.05 -11.27 -1.77
N PHE A 26 -9.39 -12.46 -2.24
CA PHE A 26 -9.03 -12.95 -3.56
C PHE A 26 -9.64 -12.09 -4.67
N ALA A 27 -10.92 -11.71 -4.55
CA ALA A 27 -11.59 -10.84 -5.50
C ALA A 27 -10.94 -9.44 -5.55
N LEU A 28 -10.59 -8.86 -4.40
CA LEU A 28 -9.85 -7.60 -4.33
C LEU A 28 -8.48 -7.72 -4.98
N PHE A 29 -7.74 -8.80 -4.69
CA PHE A 29 -6.45 -9.09 -5.32
C PHE A 29 -6.57 -9.19 -6.85
N ALA A 30 -7.58 -9.91 -7.34
CA ALA A 30 -7.86 -10.06 -8.77
C ALA A 30 -8.23 -8.72 -9.44
N LEU A 31 -9.01 -7.86 -8.77
CA LEU A 31 -9.37 -6.54 -9.28
C LEU A 31 -8.15 -5.61 -9.37
N ILE A 32 -7.27 -5.63 -8.36
CA ILE A 32 -6.02 -4.85 -8.36
C ILE A 32 -5.10 -5.34 -9.49
N LEU A 33 -4.96 -6.66 -9.64
CA LEU A 33 -4.21 -7.24 -10.75
C LEU A 33 -4.77 -6.83 -12.11
N LEU A 34 -6.09 -6.92 -12.28
CA LEU A 34 -6.77 -6.57 -13.53
C LEU A 34 -6.56 -5.09 -13.89
N ALA A 35 -6.70 -4.19 -12.91
CA ALA A 35 -6.43 -2.76 -13.08
C ALA A 35 -4.94 -2.48 -13.37
N SER A 36 -4.03 -3.28 -12.79
CA SER A 36 -2.60 -3.14 -13.01
C SER A 36 -2.14 -3.68 -14.36
N PHE A 37 -2.79 -4.73 -14.89
CA PHE A 37 -2.54 -5.28 -16.23
C PHE A 37 -3.08 -4.43 -17.37
N ALA A 38 -4.11 -3.61 -17.12
CA ALA A 38 -4.64 -2.68 -18.10
C ALA A 38 -3.63 -1.60 -18.54
N LYS A 39 -2.51 -1.46 -17.81
CA LYS A 39 -1.40 -0.56 -18.13
C LYS A 39 -0.25 -1.39 -18.72
N GLU A 40 0.00 -1.30 -20.03
CA GLU A 40 0.95 -2.11 -20.84
C GLU A 40 2.45 -2.00 -20.47
N SER A 41 2.81 -1.69 -19.22
CA SER A 41 4.15 -1.16 -18.89
C SER A 41 5.04 -2.02 -18.00
N ALA A 42 4.61 -3.19 -17.52
CA ALA A 42 5.42 -4.01 -16.60
C ALA A 42 5.23 -5.53 -16.76
N LYS A 43 6.25 -6.29 -16.36
CA LYS A 43 6.17 -7.75 -16.31
C LYS A 43 5.13 -8.18 -15.26
N PRO A 44 4.30 -9.19 -15.55
CA PRO A 44 3.26 -9.68 -14.63
C PRO A 44 3.82 -10.13 -13.28
N GLN A 45 5.01 -10.71 -13.28
CA GLN A 45 5.68 -11.20 -12.09
C GLN A 45 6.04 -10.05 -11.12
N ASP A 46 6.61 -8.96 -11.64
CA ASP A 46 7.00 -7.79 -10.85
C ASP A 46 5.77 -7.08 -10.24
N ILE A 47 4.63 -7.09 -10.94
CA ILE A 47 3.35 -6.57 -10.43
C ILE A 47 2.85 -7.44 -9.27
N GLY A 48 2.85 -8.76 -9.44
CA GLY A 48 2.44 -9.70 -8.39
C GLY A 48 3.30 -9.58 -7.13
N GLU A 49 4.61 -9.44 -7.30
CA GLU A 49 5.56 -9.22 -6.21
C GLU A 49 5.32 -7.89 -5.49
N ALA A 50 5.06 -6.81 -6.23
CA ALA A 50 4.70 -5.52 -5.64
C ALA A 50 3.43 -5.62 -4.78
N ILE A 51 2.39 -6.26 -5.31
CA ILE A 51 1.13 -6.45 -4.58
C ILE A 51 1.37 -7.25 -3.30
N TYR A 52 2.09 -8.38 -3.38
CA TYR A 52 2.44 -9.19 -2.21
C TYR A 52 3.16 -8.35 -1.14
N CYS A 53 4.15 -7.55 -1.55
CA CYS A 53 4.91 -6.72 -0.62
C CYS A 53 4.01 -5.69 0.08
N TYR A 54 3.11 -5.02 -0.63
CA TYR A 54 2.17 -4.07 -0.01
C TYR A 54 1.15 -4.74 0.93
N PHE A 55 0.74 -5.97 0.64
CA PHE A 55 -0.07 -6.76 1.58
C PHE A 55 0.72 -7.11 2.84
N ALA A 56 1.97 -7.57 2.69
CA ALA A 56 2.83 -7.90 3.81
C ALA A 56 3.15 -6.66 4.68
N GLN A 57 3.41 -5.50 4.06
CA GLN A 57 3.52 -4.23 4.77
C GLN A 57 2.25 -3.90 5.56
N SER A 58 1.07 -4.11 4.96
CA SER A 58 -0.21 -3.87 5.64
C SER A 58 -0.40 -4.79 6.85
N ILE A 59 -0.02 -6.06 6.75
CA ILE A 59 0.00 -6.99 7.89
C ILE A 59 0.94 -6.49 8.98
N GLY A 60 2.12 -5.98 8.61
CA GLY A 60 3.06 -5.35 9.54
C GLY A 60 2.42 -4.21 10.34
N ILE A 61 1.72 -3.28 9.66
CA ILE A 61 1.01 -2.17 10.29
C ILE A 61 -0.08 -2.68 11.25
N ILE A 62 -0.84 -3.71 10.87
CA ILE A 62 -1.88 -4.30 11.72
C ILE A 62 -1.26 -4.90 13.00
N LEU A 63 -0.19 -5.68 12.87
CA LEU A 63 0.53 -6.25 14.02
C LEU A 63 1.09 -5.16 14.95
N MET A 64 1.68 -4.11 14.37
CA MET A 64 2.12 -2.94 15.13
C MET A 64 0.96 -2.23 15.82
N SER A 65 -0.22 -2.16 15.21
CA SER A 65 -1.41 -1.55 15.82
C SER A 65 -1.90 -2.37 17.02
N ILE A 66 -1.99 -3.70 16.86
CA ILE A 66 -2.43 -4.64 17.90
C ILE A 66 -1.49 -4.59 19.11
N GLY A 67 -0.17 -4.49 18.89
CA GLY A 67 0.80 -4.36 19.97
C GLY A 67 0.86 -2.95 20.57
N GLY A 68 0.80 -1.92 19.72
CA GLY A 68 1.05 -0.53 20.09
C GLY A 68 -0.12 0.14 20.81
N LEU A 69 -1.35 0.01 20.29
CA LEU A 69 -2.51 0.73 20.83
C LEU A 69 -2.84 0.33 22.29
N PRO A 70 -2.91 -0.96 22.66
CA PRO A 70 -3.18 -1.35 24.05
C PRO A 70 -2.05 -0.94 24.99
N THR A 71 -0.80 -0.93 24.50
CA THR A 71 0.37 -0.51 25.27
C THR A 71 0.30 0.98 25.59
N ILE A 72 -0.02 1.82 24.60
CA ILE A 72 -0.23 3.26 24.80
C ILE A 72 -1.38 3.50 25.79
N TYR A 73 -2.49 2.78 25.64
CA TYR A 73 -3.64 2.89 26.55
C TYR A 73 -3.27 2.55 28.00
N SER A 74 -2.54 1.45 28.22
CA SER A 74 -2.09 1.04 29.57
C SER A 74 -1.20 2.09 30.23
N VAL A 75 -0.26 2.68 29.48
CA VAL A 75 0.62 3.74 29.98
C VAL A 75 -0.18 5.00 30.35
N LEU A 76 -1.13 5.40 29.51
CA LEU A 76 -1.94 6.61 29.74
C LEU A 76 -2.94 6.44 30.88
N THR A 77 -3.51 5.25 31.06
CA THR A 77 -4.45 4.96 32.15
C THR A 77 -3.76 4.60 33.45
N ARG A 78 -2.44 4.39 33.44
CA ARG A 78 -1.65 3.85 34.57
C ARG A 78 -2.18 2.52 35.09
N VAL A 79 -2.93 1.79 34.26
CA VAL A 79 -3.41 0.44 34.57
C VAL A 79 -2.32 -0.53 34.10
N PRO A 80 -1.62 -1.22 35.02
CA PRO A 80 -0.51 -2.08 34.64
C PRO A 80 -1.03 -3.29 33.86
N LEU A 81 -0.41 -3.55 32.71
CA LEU A 81 -0.55 -4.83 32.02
C LEU A 81 0.24 -5.90 32.78
N SER A 82 -0.22 -7.15 32.73
CA SER A 82 0.58 -8.27 33.23
C SER A 82 1.91 -8.33 32.49
N SER A 83 3.00 -8.72 33.17
CA SER A 83 4.34 -8.75 32.57
C SER A 83 4.39 -9.56 31.28
N LEU A 84 3.66 -10.68 31.23
CA LEU A 84 3.60 -11.56 30.06
C LEU A 84 2.78 -10.95 28.91
N THR A 85 1.67 -10.28 29.23
CA THR A 85 0.85 -9.57 28.24
C THR A 85 1.63 -8.41 27.62
N TYR A 86 2.33 -7.63 28.46
CA TYR A 86 3.14 -6.51 28.00
C TYR A 86 4.28 -6.98 27.08
N SER A 87 5.02 -8.02 27.46
CA SER A 87 6.07 -8.58 26.60
C SER A 87 5.52 -9.14 25.30
N ALA A 88 4.35 -9.80 25.33
CA ALA A 88 3.72 -10.35 24.13
C ALA A 88 3.28 -9.24 23.15
N LEU A 89 2.71 -8.14 23.66
CA LEU A 89 2.32 -6.99 22.84
C LEU A 89 3.54 -6.30 22.22
N LEU A 90 4.62 -6.12 22.97
CA LEU A 90 5.88 -5.60 22.44
C LEU A 90 6.50 -6.53 21.40
N PHE A 91 6.43 -7.84 21.60
CA PHE A 91 6.94 -8.82 20.65
C PHE A 91 6.12 -8.82 19.36
N MET A 92 4.78 -8.75 19.43
CA MET A 92 3.93 -8.56 18.25
C MET A 92 4.27 -7.26 17.52
N PHE A 93 4.47 -6.17 18.26
CA PHE A 93 4.88 -4.88 17.68
C PHE A 93 6.21 -5.00 16.93
N ALA A 94 7.20 -5.65 17.54
CA ALA A 94 8.53 -5.85 16.96
C ALA A 94 8.47 -6.72 15.69
N ILE A 95 7.71 -7.83 15.71
CA ILE A 95 7.49 -8.66 14.52
C ILE A 95 6.80 -7.86 13.42
N GLY A 96 5.75 -7.11 13.77
CA GLY A 96 5.04 -6.26 12.80
C GLY A 96 5.98 -5.25 12.13
N GLY A 97 6.81 -4.58 12.93
CA GLY A 97 7.82 -3.65 12.43
C GLY A 97 8.88 -4.31 11.54
N LEU A 98 9.36 -5.50 11.92
CA LEU A 98 10.33 -6.25 11.11
C LEU A 98 9.73 -6.70 9.78
N VAL A 99 8.51 -7.23 9.78
CA VAL A 99 7.78 -7.61 8.55
C VAL A 99 7.58 -6.39 7.64
N PHE A 100 7.18 -5.26 8.23
CA PHE A 100 6.99 -4.01 7.49
C PHE A 100 8.30 -3.55 6.84
N LEU A 101 9.38 -3.43 7.61
CA LEU A 101 10.69 -2.96 7.12
C LEU A 101 11.30 -3.90 6.09
N TRP A 102 11.14 -5.21 6.27
CA TRP A 102 11.65 -6.21 5.31
C TRP A 102 11.00 -6.06 3.94
N HIS A 103 9.67 -5.93 3.90
CA HIS A 103 8.95 -5.79 2.64
C HIS A 103 9.07 -4.39 2.06
N ASP A 104 9.19 -3.35 2.89
CA ASP A 104 9.59 -2.01 2.44
C ASP A 104 10.93 -2.05 1.70
N HIS A 105 11.95 -2.71 2.27
CA HIS A 105 13.23 -2.87 1.60
C HIS A 105 13.11 -3.60 0.25
N ILE A 106 12.35 -4.70 0.18
CA ILE A 106 12.13 -5.43 -1.08
C ILE A 106 11.45 -4.55 -2.11
N THR A 107 10.41 -3.81 -1.72
CA THR A 107 9.71 -2.94 -2.67
C THR A 107 10.67 -1.97 -3.34
N HIS A 108 11.67 -1.41 -2.67
CA HIS A 108 12.60 -0.46 -3.29
C HIS A 108 13.29 -0.98 -4.56
N HIS A 109 13.56 -2.30 -4.66
CA HIS A 109 14.22 -2.92 -5.80
C HIS A 109 13.30 -3.16 -7.02
N LEU A 110 11.98 -3.04 -6.86
CA LEU A 110 11.03 -3.29 -7.95
C LEU A 110 10.93 -2.10 -8.94
N PRO A 111 10.57 -2.35 -10.22
CA PRO A 111 10.35 -1.29 -11.20
C PRO A 111 9.20 -0.34 -10.82
N GLN A 112 9.34 0.96 -11.09
CA GLN A 112 8.30 1.97 -10.81
C GLN A 112 6.98 1.70 -11.54
N ALA A 113 7.05 1.16 -12.77
CA ALA A 113 5.86 0.80 -13.53
C ALA A 113 5.01 -0.25 -12.78
N ALA A 114 5.65 -1.25 -12.17
CA ALA A 114 5.00 -2.31 -11.42
C ALA A 114 4.41 -1.83 -10.08
N LYS A 115 5.01 -0.82 -9.44
CA LYS A 115 4.56 -0.25 -8.16
C LYS A 115 3.39 0.71 -8.28
N SER A 116 3.25 1.38 -9.43
CA SER A 116 2.38 2.56 -9.54
C SER A 116 0.93 2.30 -9.12
N VAL A 117 0.33 1.18 -9.54
CA VAL A 117 -1.04 0.83 -9.18
C VAL A 117 -1.11 0.25 -7.74
N PRO A 118 -0.33 -0.77 -7.37
CA PRO A 118 -0.39 -1.35 -6.02
C PRO A 118 -0.09 -0.34 -4.90
N HIS A 119 0.88 0.54 -5.10
CA HIS A 119 1.22 1.60 -4.15
C HIS A 119 0.07 2.58 -3.94
N THR A 120 -0.58 3.00 -5.04
CA THR A 120 -1.71 3.92 -4.98
C THR A 120 -2.87 3.28 -4.22
N VAL A 121 -3.21 2.03 -4.55
CA VAL A 121 -4.25 1.28 -3.83
C VAL A 121 -3.91 1.19 -2.35
N TYR A 122 -2.68 0.78 -2.01
CA TYR A 122 -2.20 0.69 -0.63
C TYR A 122 -2.38 2.02 0.14
N LEU A 123 -1.91 3.14 -0.42
CA LEU A 123 -2.06 4.45 0.21
C LEU A 123 -3.52 4.85 0.41
N PHE A 124 -4.35 4.72 -0.63
CA PHE A 124 -5.77 5.07 -0.54
C PHE A 124 -6.54 4.16 0.44
N THR A 125 -6.18 2.88 0.54
CA THR A 125 -6.75 1.96 1.52
C THR A 125 -6.45 2.44 2.93
N TRP A 126 -5.20 2.73 3.28
CA TRP A 126 -4.84 3.23 4.60
C TRP A 126 -5.43 4.61 4.91
N LYS A 127 -5.50 5.48 3.89
CA LYS A 127 -6.18 6.78 3.97
C LYS A 127 -7.66 6.63 4.32
N PHE A 128 -8.35 5.73 3.64
CA PHE A 128 -9.76 5.44 3.87
C PHE A 128 -10.00 4.82 5.24
N ILE A 129 -9.17 3.85 5.65
CA ILE A 129 -9.24 3.24 6.99
C ILE A 129 -9.05 4.29 8.08
N GLY A 130 -8.03 5.16 7.96
CA GLY A 130 -7.78 6.23 8.92
C GLY A 130 -8.96 7.20 9.05
N PHE A 131 -9.51 7.65 7.91
CA PHE A 131 -10.69 8.49 7.88
C PHE A 131 -11.93 7.81 8.48
N LEU A 132 -12.16 6.54 8.14
CA LEU A 132 -13.28 5.76 8.67
C LEU A 132 -13.16 5.57 10.19
N LEU A 133 -11.97 5.25 10.70
CA LEU A 133 -11.71 5.13 12.14
C LEU A 133 -11.98 6.45 12.86
N PHE A 134 -11.51 7.57 12.31
CA PHE A 134 -11.78 8.89 12.88
C PHE A 134 -13.28 9.19 12.92
N LEU A 135 -13.99 8.96 11.81
CA LEU A 135 -15.43 9.20 11.71
C LEU A 135 -16.23 8.32 12.68
N LEU A 136 -15.95 7.01 12.72
CA LEU A 136 -16.60 6.08 13.65
C LEU A 136 -16.33 6.46 15.10
N THR A 137 -15.11 6.90 15.41
CA THR A 137 -14.76 7.33 16.77
C THR A 137 -15.48 8.61 17.15
N ALA A 138 -15.62 9.57 16.23
CA ALA A 138 -16.39 10.79 16.45
C ALA A 138 -17.87 10.49 16.68
N ILE A 139 -18.48 9.62 15.86
CA ILE A 139 -19.86 9.16 16.03
C ILE A 139 -20.03 8.44 17.37
N SER A 140 -19.13 7.50 17.69
CA SER A 140 -19.13 6.75 18.96
C SER A 140 -19.04 7.69 20.17
N PHE A 141 -18.18 8.70 20.10
CA PHE A 141 -18.01 9.70 21.15
C PHE A 141 -19.28 10.53 21.36
N ILE A 142 -19.89 11.00 20.27
CA ILE A 142 -21.18 11.71 20.31
C ILE A 142 -22.26 10.83 20.93
N LEU A 143 -22.40 9.58 20.48
CA LEU A 143 -23.38 8.65 21.04
C LEU A 143 -23.15 8.40 22.53
N ASN A 144 -21.90 8.24 22.97
CA ASN A 144 -21.59 8.07 24.39
C ASN A 144 -22.08 9.26 25.24
N ILE A 145 -21.90 10.50 24.75
CA ILE A 145 -22.42 11.71 25.39
C ILE A 145 -23.96 11.71 25.42
N LEU A 146 -24.61 11.35 24.32
CA LEU A 146 -26.08 11.38 24.21
C LEU A 146 -26.78 10.29 25.03
N LEU A 147 -26.22 9.08 25.12
CA LEU A 147 -26.85 7.93 25.77
C LEU A 147 -26.55 7.82 27.26
N ASP A 148 -25.27 7.91 27.65
CA ASP A 148 -24.85 7.64 29.03
C ASP A 148 -24.71 8.91 29.88
N GLY A 149 -24.62 10.09 29.25
CA GLY A 149 -24.50 11.39 29.92
C GLY A 149 -23.27 11.57 30.82
N SER A 150 -22.43 10.54 30.96
CA SER A 150 -21.26 10.49 31.83
C SER A 150 -20.06 9.90 31.08
N LEU A 151 -19.02 10.71 30.93
CA LEU A 151 -17.77 10.30 30.31
C LEU A 151 -16.81 9.80 31.38
N SER A 152 -16.61 8.48 31.45
CA SER A 152 -15.51 7.94 32.25
C SER A 152 -14.17 8.34 31.62
N MET A 153 -13.17 8.64 32.46
CA MET A 153 -11.84 9.02 31.97
C MET A 153 -11.22 7.94 31.06
N GLY A 154 -11.49 6.66 31.36
CA GLY A 154 -11.06 5.54 30.51
C GLY A 154 -11.72 5.56 29.13
N SER A 155 -13.04 5.75 29.06
CA SER A 155 -13.76 5.86 27.78
C SER A 155 -13.24 7.04 26.95
N PHE A 156 -13.07 8.21 27.57
CA PHE A 156 -12.51 9.39 26.91
C PHE A 156 -11.12 9.10 26.31
N LEU A 157 -10.23 8.46 27.09
CA LEU A 157 -8.88 8.12 26.62
C LEU A 157 -8.90 7.13 25.45
N VAL A 158 -9.77 6.13 25.46
CA VAL A 158 -9.92 5.20 24.31
C VAL A 158 -10.32 5.97 23.06
N HIS A 159 -11.35 6.81 23.14
CA HIS A 159 -11.80 7.61 22.00
C HIS A 159 -10.71 8.56 21.52
N LEU A 160 -9.97 9.20 22.43
CA LEU A 160 -8.87 10.09 22.08
C LEU A 160 -7.73 9.36 21.35
N ILE A 161 -7.28 8.21 21.87
CA ILE A 161 -6.21 7.41 21.28
C ILE A 161 -6.61 6.95 19.88
N VAL A 162 -7.82 6.41 19.71
CA VAL A 162 -8.30 5.92 18.41
C VAL A 162 -8.52 7.07 17.43
N ALA A 163 -9.03 8.22 17.88
CA ALA A 163 -9.20 9.39 17.03
C ALA A 163 -7.86 9.94 16.53
N ILE A 164 -6.87 10.08 17.42
CA ILE A 164 -5.51 10.50 17.05
C ILE A 164 -4.89 9.47 16.11
N TYR A 165 -5.04 8.17 16.37
CA TYR A 165 -4.52 7.11 15.51
C TYR A 165 -5.13 7.15 14.11
N GLY A 166 -6.46 7.27 14.01
CA GLY A 166 -7.16 7.40 12.73
C GLY A 166 -6.73 8.65 11.97
N LEU A 167 -6.55 9.78 12.67
CA LEU A 167 -6.08 11.03 12.07
C LEU A 167 -4.62 10.93 11.60
N LEU A 168 -3.75 10.26 12.36
CA LEU A 168 -2.36 10.00 11.97
C LEU A 168 -2.29 9.12 10.73
N LEU A 169 -3.07 8.03 10.67
CA LEU A 169 -3.16 7.16 9.48
C LEU A 169 -3.67 7.91 8.26
N TRP A 170 -4.70 8.75 8.44
CA TRP A 170 -5.24 9.58 7.38
C TRP A 170 -4.22 10.61 6.89
N TRP A 171 -3.47 11.21 7.82
CA TRP A 171 -2.46 12.21 7.53
C TRP A 171 -1.20 11.62 6.87
N SER A 172 -0.74 10.44 7.31
CA SER A 172 0.44 9.77 6.76
C SER A 172 0.26 9.34 5.31
N ALA A 173 -0.99 9.16 4.87
CA ALA A 173 -1.34 8.82 3.49
C ALA A 173 -1.52 10.07 2.58
N ARG A 174 -0.96 11.23 2.96
CA ARG A 174 -0.89 12.40 2.07
C ARG A 174 0.14 12.13 0.97
N GLU A 175 -0.34 12.07 -0.26
CA GLU A 175 0.51 12.08 -1.44
C GLU A 175 1.25 13.43 -1.48
N PHE A 176 2.56 13.42 -1.23
CA PHE A 176 3.43 14.41 -1.87
C PHE A 176 3.45 14.04 -3.33
N SER A 177 2.49 14.57 -4.09
CA SER A 177 2.58 14.57 -5.54
C SER A 177 3.90 15.29 -5.87
N PRO A 178 4.93 14.63 -6.44
CA PRO A 178 5.94 15.39 -7.13
C PRO A 178 5.17 16.01 -8.29
N ALA A 179 4.74 17.26 -8.12
CA ALA A 179 4.19 18.05 -9.20
C ALA A 179 5.25 18.01 -10.30
N THR A 180 5.08 17.12 -11.28
CA THR A 180 5.82 17.19 -12.52
C THR A 180 5.50 18.56 -13.08
N PRO A 181 6.48 19.49 -13.15
CA PRO A 181 6.20 20.80 -13.69
C PRO A 181 5.71 20.60 -15.14
N PRO A 182 4.66 21.31 -15.57
CA PRO A 182 4.02 21.15 -16.88
C PRO A 182 4.95 21.40 -18.09
N PHE A 183 6.21 21.77 -17.84
CA PHE A 183 7.20 22.09 -18.87
C PHE A 183 7.83 20.86 -19.55
N PHE A 184 7.87 19.69 -18.89
CA PHE A 184 8.60 18.52 -19.43
C PHE A 184 7.78 17.55 -20.29
N GLN A 185 6.46 17.76 -20.45
CA GLN A 185 5.62 16.90 -21.30
C GLN A 185 5.65 17.27 -22.79
N HIS A 186 6.22 18.43 -23.17
CA HIS A 186 6.13 18.91 -24.56
C HIS A 186 7.28 18.54 -25.49
N HIS A 187 8.37 17.90 -25.03
CA HIS A 187 9.57 17.70 -25.86
C HIS A 187 9.91 16.26 -26.27
N THR A 188 9.12 15.26 -25.90
CA THR A 188 9.31 13.86 -26.36
C THR A 188 8.47 13.53 -27.59
N SER A 189 8.56 14.39 -28.61
CA SER A 189 8.25 14.01 -30.00
C SER A 189 9.15 14.78 -30.96
N MET A 190 10.46 14.72 -30.74
CA MET A 190 11.37 14.79 -31.89
C MET A 190 11.54 13.37 -32.40
N ARG A 191 10.68 13.02 -33.36
CA ARG A 191 10.96 11.96 -34.33
C ARG A 191 12.36 12.23 -34.87
N LEU A 192 13.33 11.45 -34.43
CA LEU A 192 14.61 11.33 -35.09
C LEU A 192 14.30 10.69 -36.44
N ALA A 193 14.01 11.55 -37.43
CA ALA A 193 13.98 11.17 -38.83
C ALA A 193 15.40 10.72 -39.17
N THR A 194 15.66 9.43 -38.97
CA THR A 194 16.77 8.73 -39.61
C THR A 194 16.58 8.92 -41.11
N LEU A 195 17.29 9.91 -41.63
CA LEU A 195 17.50 10.14 -43.05
C LEU A 195 17.99 8.83 -43.64
N THR A 196 17.08 8.12 -44.31
CA THR A 196 17.39 7.08 -45.28
C THR A 196 18.24 7.74 -46.38
N PRO A 197 19.53 7.38 -46.54
CA PRO A 197 20.28 7.86 -47.69
C PRO A 197 19.66 7.26 -48.94
N SER A 198 19.15 8.12 -49.81
CA SER A 198 18.59 7.77 -51.10
C SER A 198 19.67 7.10 -51.97
N LYS A 199 19.27 5.98 -52.57
CA LYS A 199 20.00 5.25 -53.61
C LYS A 199 20.38 6.23 -54.74
N PRO A 200 21.66 6.43 -55.09
CA PRO A 200 21.99 7.16 -56.30
C PRO A 200 21.70 6.31 -57.54
N GLU A 201 20.90 6.93 -58.39
CA GLU A 201 20.45 6.52 -59.71
C GLU A 201 21.63 6.19 -60.64
N LYS A 202 21.52 5.08 -61.39
CA LYS A 202 22.48 4.69 -62.41
C LYS A 202 22.32 5.62 -63.62
N MET A 203 23.35 6.42 -63.93
CA MET A 203 23.56 6.96 -65.27
C MET A 203 24.88 6.49 -65.87
N THR A 204 24.81 6.32 -67.18
CA THR A 204 25.57 5.40 -68.02
C THR A 204 26.82 6.06 -68.60
N LYS A 205 27.93 5.32 -68.61
CA LYS A 205 29.14 5.38 -69.48
C LYS A 205 29.56 6.72 -70.11
N SER A 206 30.81 7.12 -69.81
CA SER A 206 31.70 7.66 -70.85
C SER A 206 33.12 7.10 -70.70
N LYS A 207 33.52 6.31 -71.70
CA LYS A 207 34.91 5.89 -71.93
C LYS A 207 35.73 7.13 -72.27
N ARG A 208 36.80 7.40 -71.53
CA ARG A 208 37.94 8.16 -72.09
C ARG A 208 39.26 7.53 -71.68
N SER A 209 39.82 6.84 -72.67
CA SER A 209 41.20 6.37 -72.74
C SER A 209 42.16 7.57 -72.72
N SER A 210 43.20 7.50 -71.89
CA SER A 210 44.49 8.20 -72.09
C SER A 210 45.47 7.65 -71.06
N ARG A 211 46.24 6.59 -71.35
CA ARG A 211 47.59 6.63 -71.96
C ARG A 211 48.58 7.57 -71.23
N ARG A 212 49.59 6.93 -70.61
CA ARG A 212 51.06 7.11 -70.81
C ARG A 212 51.91 7.52 -69.60
N ARG A 213 52.89 6.63 -69.36
CA ARG A 213 54.35 6.84 -69.15
C ARG A 213 54.74 7.48 -67.80
N LYS A 214 55.79 7.02 -67.12
CA LYS A 214 57.09 6.52 -67.59
C LYS A 214 57.50 5.25 -66.86
#